data_AF-A0A8T0JKG3-F1
#
_entry.id   AF-A0A8T0JKG3-F1
#
_cell.length_a   1.000
_cell.length_b   1.000
_cell.length_c   1.000
_cell.angle_alpha   90.00
_cell.angle_beta   90.00
_cell.angle_gamma   90.00
#
_symmetry.space_group_name_H-M   'P 1'
#
loop_
_entity.id
_entity.type
_entity.pdbx_description
1 polymer ?
#
loop_
_entity_poly.entity_id
_entity_poly.type
_entity_poly.pdbx_seq_one_letter_code
_entity_poly.pdbx_strand_id
1 'polypeptide(L)'
;MTESMQLIREFCDRFIIPEKVTRTRIFFPEANEVDFARQSVFGGSSLKLDYLTKPSFFEDFGFVEKVKMSDRVKTEDELFLVAYPYFNVNEILVVEELYKEAVLNTERKLIIFNGELDRIRSGYYPSFFYPKLGALTKTFLPMMETVYYIHNFKGRNGGTLFRCYPGPWKVLRRVGPRKYVCLHEQNSMPSLKEVALEILPSA
;
A
#
# COMPACT_ATOMS: atom_id res chain seq x y z
N MET A 1 8.44 8.85 -8.53
CA MET A 1 8.17 9.42 -7.19
C MET A 1 7.05 10.47 -7.28
N THR A 2 7.18 11.50 -8.12
CA THR A 2 6.15 12.56 -8.27
C THR A 2 4.77 12.06 -8.67
N GLU A 3 4.66 11.08 -9.58
CA GLU A 3 3.35 10.55 -10.01
C GLU A 3 2.58 9.86 -8.87
N SER A 4 3.24 9.03 -8.05
CA SER A 4 2.59 8.40 -6.89
C SER A 4 2.10 9.46 -5.89
N MET A 5 2.91 10.48 -5.62
CA MET A 5 2.52 11.61 -4.77
C MET A 5 1.32 12.37 -5.33
N GLN A 6 1.29 12.61 -6.65
CA GLN A 6 0.15 13.24 -7.34
C GLN A 6 -1.12 12.41 -7.22
N LEU A 7 -1.05 11.10 -7.44
CA LEU A 7 -2.22 10.22 -7.30
C LEU A 7 -2.75 10.20 -5.86
N ILE A 8 -1.85 10.18 -4.86
CA ILE A 8 -2.25 10.29 -3.45
C ILE A 8 -2.91 11.64 -3.20
N ARG A 9 -2.36 12.73 -3.72
CA ARG A 9 -2.92 14.07 -3.58
C ARG A 9 -4.32 14.16 -4.20
N GLU A 10 -4.47 13.68 -5.43
CA GLU A 10 -5.77 13.65 -6.12
C GLU A 10 -6.78 12.76 -5.39
N PHE A 11 -6.34 11.63 -4.83
CA PHE A 11 -7.17 10.80 -3.98
C PHE A 11 -7.66 11.58 -2.76
N CYS A 12 -6.76 12.27 -2.05
CA CYS A 12 -7.11 13.09 -0.90
C CYS A 12 -8.11 14.19 -1.27
N ASP A 13 -7.86 14.93 -2.36
CA ASP A 13 -8.71 16.05 -2.78
C ASP A 13 -10.12 15.60 -3.21
N ARG A 14 -10.26 14.37 -3.71
CA ARG A 14 -11.56 13.84 -4.17
C ARG A 14 -12.33 13.10 -3.09
N PHE A 15 -11.66 12.38 -2.21
CA PHE A 15 -12.31 11.40 -1.33
C PHE A 15 -12.21 11.75 0.16
N ILE A 16 -11.32 12.66 0.57
CA ILE A 16 -11.26 13.13 1.95
C ILE A 16 -12.15 14.36 2.06
N ILE A 17 -13.18 14.25 2.89
CA ILE A 17 -14.07 15.38 3.17
C ILE A 17 -13.28 16.55 3.78
N PRO A 18 -13.58 17.81 3.43
CA PRO A 18 -12.80 18.98 3.86
C PRO A 18 -12.52 19.05 5.37
N GLU A 19 -13.49 18.65 6.18
CA GLU A 19 -13.43 18.68 7.65
C GLU A 19 -12.39 17.71 8.22
N LYS A 20 -12.03 16.66 7.46
CA LYS A 20 -11.07 15.63 7.87
C LYS A 20 -9.66 15.84 7.32
N VAL A 21 -9.45 16.85 6.46
CA VAL A 21 -8.14 17.12 5.86
C VAL A 21 -7.08 17.38 6.94
N THR A 22 -7.40 18.19 7.95
CA THR A 22 -6.47 18.50 9.06
C THR A 22 -6.28 17.34 10.04
N ARG A 23 -7.16 16.33 10.00
CA ARG A 23 -7.14 15.09 10.80
C ARG A 23 -6.60 13.89 10.02
N THR A 24 -6.12 14.11 8.80
CA THR A 24 -5.49 13.08 7.97
C THR A 24 -3.98 13.24 8.01
N ARG A 25 -3.29 12.16 8.34
CA ARG A 25 -1.83 12.07 8.30
C ARG A 25 -1.36 11.11 7.23
N ILE A 26 -0.49 11.60 6.37
CA ILE A 26 0.17 10.85 5.31
C ILE A 26 1.57 10.49 5.78
N PHE A 27 1.88 9.21 5.79
CA PHE A 27 3.21 8.68 6.06
C PHE A 27 3.89 8.33 4.73
N PHE A 28 4.97 9.03 4.42
CA PHE A 28 5.91 8.66 3.36
C PHE A 28 6.93 7.64 3.88
N PRO A 29 7.64 6.91 3.00
CA PRO A 29 8.70 6.01 3.45
C PRO A 29 9.75 6.75 4.29
N GLU A 30 10.31 7.84 3.77
CA GLU A 30 11.44 8.54 4.37
C GLU A 30 11.21 10.06 4.59
N ALA A 31 12.04 10.67 5.43
CA ALA A 31 11.95 12.08 5.79
C ALA A 31 12.21 13.05 4.62
N ASN A 32 13.19 12.73 3.77
CA ASN A 32 13.51 13.47 2.54
C ASN A 32 12.30 13.55 1.59
N GLU A 33 11.48 12.49 1.50
CA GLU A 33 10.27 12.45 0.70
C GLU A 33 9.19 13.38 1.25
N VAL A 34 9.11 13.53 2.58
CA VAL A 34 8.22 14.49 3.23
C VAL A 34 8.61 15.92 2.85
N ASP A 35 9.90 16.25 2.93
CA ASP A 35 10.39 17.58 2.59
C ASP A 35 10.15 17.90 1.12
N PHE A 36 10.42 16.95 0.23
CA PHE A 36 10.10 17.06 -1.18
C PHE A 36 8.60 17.23 -1.42
N ALA A 37 7.74 16.43 -0.77
CA ALA A 37 6.29 16.52 -0.90
C ALA A 37 5.76 17.89 -0.48
N ARG A 38 6.26 18.46 0.63
CA ARG A 38 5.90 19.81 1.12
C ARG A 38 6.28 20.91 0.14
N GLN A 39 7.42 20.77 -0.55
CA GLN A 39 7.91 21.75 -1.51
C GLN A 39 7.28 21.59 -2.90
N SER A 40 6.54 20.50 -3.14
CA SER A 40 5.98 20.16 -4.44
C SER A 40 4.46 19.96 -4.38
N VAL A 41 3.99 18.72 -4.54
CA VAL A 41 2.58 18.34 -4.76
C VAL A 41 1.69 18.68 -3.56
N PHE A 42 2.25 18.73 -2.35
CA PHE A 42 1.53 19.04 -1.12
C PHE A 42 1.79 20.45 -0.60
N GLY A 43 2.42 21.32 -1.40
CA GLY A 43 2.59 22.73 -1.05
C GLY A 43 1.24 23.41 -0.75
N GLY A 44 1.16 24.14 0.37
CA GLY A 44 -0.08 24.80 0.82
C GLY A 44 -1.17 23.85 1.36
N SER A 45 -0.91 22.55 1.44
CA SER A 45 -1.85 21.58 1.97
C SER A 45 -2.03 21.69 3.49
N SER A 46 -3.25 21.46 3.96
CA SER A 46 -3.54 21.27 5.39
C SER A 46 -3.35 19.83 5.88
N LEU A 47 -3.12 18.88 4.97
CA LEU A 47 -2.80 17.48 5.28
C LEU A 47 -1.53 17.41 6.13
N LYS A 48 -1.52 16.54 7.13
CA LYS A 48 -0.31 16.30 7.94
C LYS A 48 0.59 15.32 7.20
N LEU A 49 1.86 15.66 7.05
CA LEU A 49 2.85 14.80 6.38
C LEU A 49 3.93 14.40 7.38
N ASP A 50 4.19 13.11 7.45
CA ASP A 50 5.19 12.46 8.31
C ASP A 50 5.81 11.28 7.54
N TYR A 51 6.70 10.52 8.18
CA TYR A 51 7.39 9.40 7.54
C TYR A 51 7.49 8.16 8.43
N LEU A 52 7.64 6.99 7.81
CA LEU A 52 7.73 5.69 8.47
C LEU A 52 9.13 5.45 9.04
N THR A 53 10.16 5.62 8.23
CA THR A 53 11.55 5.31 8.58
C THR A 53 12.41 6.56 8.51
N LYS A 54 13.28 6.74 9.50
CA LYS A 54 14.36 7.71 9.39
C LYS A 54 15.52 6.96 8.72
N PRO A 55 16.03 7.36 7.54
CA PRO A 55 17.29 6.83 7.07
C PRO A 55 18.34 7.24 8.09
N SER A 56 18.80 6.31 8.93
CA SER A 56 19.94 6.56 9.77
C SER A 56 21.17 6.19 8.95
N PHE A 57 21.98 7.18 8.62
CA PHE A 57 23.32 7.00 8.04
C PHE A 57 24.23 6.10 8.92
N PHE A 58 23.79 5.81 10.16
CA PHE A 58 24.40 4.89 11.12
C PHE A 58 23.81 3.47 11.12
N GLU A 59 22.90 3.11 10.19
CA GLU A 59 22.43 1.72 10.05
C GLU A 59 23.58 0.75 9.70
N ASP A 60 24.66 1.25 9.09
CA ASP A 60 25.92 0.50 8.89
C ASP A 60 26.73 0.29 10.20
N PHE A 61 26.35 0.93 11.32
CA PHE A 61 27.08 0.92 12.59
C PHE A 61 26.27 0.43 13.81
N GLY A 62 25.07 -0.14 13.62
CA GLY A 62 24.39 -0.94 14.64
C GLY A 62 23.71 -0.18 15.79
N PHE A 63 23.53 1.15 15.69
CA PHE A 63 22.72 1.93 16.63
C PHE A 63 21.44 2.43 15.97
N VAL A 64 20.32 1.73 16.21
CA VAL A 64 19.00 2.12 15.70
C VAL A 64 18.27 2.92 16.78
N GLU A 65 18.19 4.23 16.62
CA GLU A 65 17.22 5.04 17.35
C GLU A 65 15.84 4.79 16.70
N LYS A 66 15.16 3.74 17.15
CA LYS A 66 13.87 3.32 16.63
C LYS A 66 12.81 4.36 17.06
N VAL A 67 12.43 5.26 16.16
CA VAL A 67 11.31 6.18 16.43
C VAL A 67 10.01 5.37 16.46
N LYS A 68 9.28 5.42 17.57
CA LYS A 68 8.00 4.72 17.73
C LYS A 68 6.90 5.44 16.97
N MET A 69 5.97 4.69 16.39
CA MET A 69 4.83 5.28 15.68
C MET A 69 3.90 6.06 16.61
N SER A 70 3.78 5.62 17.86
CA SER A 70 3.10 6.36 18.93
C SER A 70 3.55 7.81 19.08
N ASP A 71 4.83 8.10 18.82
CA ASP A 71 5.40 9.43 19.02
C ASP A 71 5.13 10.36 17.82
N ARG A 72 4.72 9.80 16.68
CA ARG A 72 4.42 10.52 15.44
C ARG A 72 2.93 10.74 15.21
N VAL A 73 2.11 9.89 15.81
CA VAL A 73 0.65 10.00 15.76
C VAL A 73 0.16 10.97 16.82
N LYS A 74 -0.83 11.78 16.47
CA LYS A 74 -1.51 12.70 17.39
C LYS A 74 -2.90 12.20 17.76
N THR A 75 -3.46 12.72 18.84
CA THR A 75 -4.79 12.32 19.32
C THR A 75 -5.89 12.73 18.34
N GLU A 76 -5.74 13.87 17.67
CA GLU A 76 -6.67 14.38 16.66
C GLU A 76 -6.65 13.64 15.31
N ASP A 77 -5.68 12.76 15.06
CA ASP A 77 -5.62 12.02 13.81
C ASP A 77 -6.77 11.01 13.73
N GLU A 78 -7.46 10.98 12.59
CA GLU A 78 -8.58 10.06 12.29
C GLU A 78 -8.27 9.10 11.14
N LEU A 79 -7.45 9.53 10.19
CA LEU A 79 -7.12 8.76 8.99
C LEU A 79 -5.60 8.76 8.77
N PHE A 80 -5.05 7.57 8.63
CA PHE A 80 -3.66 7.36 8.23
C PHE A 80 -3.60 6.85 6.80
N LEU A 81 -2.86 7.55 5.95
CA LEU A 81 -2.56 7.11 4.60
C LEU A 81 -1.07 6.83 4.52
N VAL A 82 -0.69 5.60 4.18
CA VAL A 82 0.69 5.21 3.99
C VAL A 82 1.01 5.16 2.51
N ALA A 83 1.98 5.96 2.10
CA ALA A 83 2.45 6.06 0.73
C ALA A 83 3.46 4.94 0.45
N TYR A 84 3.07 4.02 -0.44
CA TYR A 84 3.92 3.06 -1.13
C TYR A 84 5.04 2.40 -0.28
N PRO A 85 4.68 1.68 0.81
CA PRO A 85 5.66 1.05 1.72
C PRO A 85 6.26 -0.24 1.12
N TYR A 86 7.01 -0.13 0.00
CA TYR A 86 7.54 -1.27 -0.74
C TYR A 86 9.06 -1.27 -0.93
N PHE A 87 9.76 -0.16 -0.69
CA PHE A 87 11.20 -0.07 -1.01
C PHE A 87 12.03 -0.89 -0.01
N ASN A 88 11.73 -0.75 1.28
CA ASN A 88 12.36 -1.49 2.36
C ASN A 88 11.31 -2.37 3.08
N VAL A 89 11.67 -3.62 3.36
CA VAL A 89 10.83 -4.55 4.13
C VAL A 89 10.51 -4.06 5.55
N ASN A 90 11.33 -3.15 6.10
CA ASN A 90 11.05 -2.51 7.38
C ASN A 90 9.85 -1.57 7.31
N GLU A 91 9.54 -0.97 6.15
CA GLU A 91 8.41 -0.05 6.00
C GLU A 91 7.10 -0.75 6.34
N ILE A 92 6.82 -1.93 5.75
CA ILE A 92 5.59 -2.66 6.03
C ILE A 92 5.51 -3.16 7.49
N LEU A 93 6.66 -3.41 8.14
CA LEU A 93 6.70 -3.74 9.57
C LEU A 93 6.32 -2.54 10.44
N VAL A 94 6.79 -1.34 10.08
CA VAL A 94 6.39 -0.09 10.74
C VAL A 94 4.91 0.22 10.49
N VAL A 95 4.37 -0.14 9.32
CA VAL A 95 2.93 -0.02 9.06
C VAL A 95 2.10 -0.96 9.94
N GLU A 96 2.58 -2.18 10.22
CA GLU A 96 1.93 -3.07 11.19
C GLU A 96 1.98 -2.47 12.61
N GLU A 97 3.11 -1.88 13.00
CA GLU A 97 3.27 -1.16 14.28
C GLU A 97 2.28 0.01 14.38
N LEU A 98 2.20 0.86 13.35
CA LEU A 98 1.23 1.95 13.24
C LEU A 98 -0.21 1.43 13.39
N TYR A 99 -0.55 0.33 12.72
CA TYR A 99 -1.87 -0.28 12.85
C TYR A 99 -2.15 -0.70 14.29
N LYS A 100 -1.22 -1.43 14.93
CA LYS A 100 -1.39 -1.95 16.30
C LYS A 100 -1.51 -0.83 17.33
N GLU A 101 -0.70 0.22 17.19
CA GLU A 101 -0.61 1.29 18.18
C GLU A 101 -1.68 2.38 18.00
N ALA A 102 -2.06 2.68 16.76
CA ALA A 102 -2.89 3.85 16.47
C ALA A 102 -4.27 3.54 15.89
N VAL A 103 -4.51 2.33 15.39
CA VAL A 103 -5.72 1.98 14.63
C VAL A 103 -6.53 0.90 15.32
N LEU A 104 -5.88 -0.19 15.70
CA LEU A 104 -6.50 -1.32 16.37
C LEU A 104 -7.24 -0.84 17.63
N ASN A 105 -8.48 -1.30 17.80
CA ASN A 105 -9.38 -0.90 18.91
C ASN A 105 -9.76 0.60 18.93
N THR A 106 -9.68 1.29 17.80
CA THR A 106 -10.13 2.68 17.64
C THR A 106 -11.04 2.82 16.42
N GLU A 107 -11.66 3.99 16.24
CA GLU A 107 -12.40 4.32 15.02
C GLU A 107 -11.52 4.81 13.86
N ARG A 108 -10.22 5.01 14.11
CA ARG A 108 -9.28 5.50 13.10
C ARG A 108 -9.14 4.50 11.96
N LYS A 109 -8.81 4.98 10.77
CA LYS A 109 -8.67 4.14 9.58
C LYS A 109 -7.25 4.21 9.02
N LEU A 110 -6.82 3.11 8.39
CA LEU A 110 -5.52 2.99 7.73
C LEU A 110 -5.73 2.63 6.25
N ILE A 111 -5.10 3.39 5.37
CA ILE A 111 -5.08 3.14 3.93
C ILE A 111 -3.62 2.97 3.50
N ILE A 112 -3.34 1.93 2.72
CA ILE A 112 -2.03 1.75 2.06
C ILE A 112 -2.22 2.01 0.58
N PHE A 113 -1.42 2.93 0.03
CA PHE A 113 -1.40 3.23 -1.39
C PHE A 113 -0.20 2.56 -2.05
N ASN A 114 -0.39 1.77 -3.12
CA ASN A 114 0.71 1.19 -3.91
C ASN A 114 1.82 0.45 -3.11
N GLY A 115 1.46 -0.34 -2.10
CA GLY A 115 2.43 -1.01 -1.22
C GLY A 115 3.11 -2.28 -1.76
N GLU A 116 2.92 -2.64 -3.03
CA GLU A 116 3.48 -3.86 -3.67
C GLU A 116 3.39 -5.15 -2.82
N LEU A 117 2.28 -5.32 -2.09
CA LEU A 117 2.09 -6.37 -1.08
C LEU A 117 2.17 -7.80 -1.65
N ASP A 118 2.02 -7.95 -2.96
CA ASP A 118 2.12 -9.25 -3.63
C ASP A 118 3.49 -9.89 -3.50
N ARG A 119 4.59 -9.10 -3.43
CA ARG A 119 5.93 -9.66 -3.18
C ARG A 119 5.98 -10.40 -1.85
N ILE A 120 5.37 -9.80 -0.83
CA ILE A 120 5.33 -10.38 0.52
C ILE A 120 4.39 -11.59 0.52
N ARG A 121 3.21 -11.49 -0.11
CA ARG A 121 2.21 -12.57 -0.19
C ARG A 121 2.68 -13.77 -1.02
N SER A 122 3.48 -13.56 -2.05
CA SER A 122 3.96 -14.62 -2.95
C SER A 122 5.12 -15.43 -2.35
N GLY A 123 5.60 -15.07 -1.15
CA GLY A 123 6.75 -15.72 -0.53
C GLY A 123 8.08 -15.34 -1.17
N TYR A 124 8.17 -14.17 -1.81
CA TYR A 124 9.44 -13.66 -2.35
C TYR A 124 10.52 -13.57 -1.27
N TYR A 125 10.12 -13.22 -0.04
CA TYR A 125 10.98 -13.24 1.13
C TYR A 125 10.80 -14.56 1.89
N PRO A 126 11.79 -15.48 1.88
CA PRO A 126 11.65 -16.75 2.58
C PRO A 126 11.53 -16.53 4.09
N SER A 127 10.48 -17.09 4.70
CA SER A 127 10.16 -16.89 6.13
C SER A 127 11.27 -17.34 7.08
N PHE A 128 12.16 -18.24 6.67
CA PHE A 128 13.31 -18.64 7.48
C PHE A 128 14.30 -17.48 7.70
N PHE A 129 14.52 -16.64 6.68
CA PHE A 129 15.39 -15.47 6.77
C PHE A 129 14.62 -14.22 7.21
N TYR A 130 13.32 -14.15 6.93
CA TYR A 130 12.46 -13.01 7.25
C TYR A 130 11.22 -13.43 8.07
N PRO A 131 11.40 -13.94 9.31
CA PRO A 131 10.31 -14.50 10.10
C PRO A 131 9.21 -13.48 10.42
N LYS A 132 9.58 -12.20 10.62
CA LYS A 132 8.61 -11.12 10.84
C LYS A 132 7.71 -10.89 9.62
N LEU A 133 8.27 -10.88 8.41
CA LEU A 133 7.49 -10.75 7.17
C LEU A 133 6.61 -11.98 6.93
N GLY A 134 7.15 -13.17 7.21
CA GLY A 134 6.39 -14.41 7.14
C GLY A 134 5.22 -14.47 8.13
N ALA A 135 5.31 -13.76 9.26
CA ALA A 135 4.20 -13.58 10.19
C ALA A 135 3.15 -12.61 9.62
N LEU A 136 3.55 -11.48 9.01
CA LEU A 136 2.64 -10.50 8.43
C LEU A 136 1.65 -11.11 7.42
N THR A 137 2.10 -12.06 6.60
CA THR A 137 1.24 -12.74 5.62
C THR A 137 0.11 -13.55 6.26
N LYS A 138 0.25 -13.91 7.54
CA LYS A 138 -0.73 -14.68 8.31
C LYS A 138 -1.56 -13.83 9.26
N THR A 139 -1.00 -12.71 9.76
CA THR A 139 -1.63 -11.91 10.82
C THR A 139 -2.16 -10.58 10.34
N PHE A 140 -1.40 -9.84 9.53
CA PHE A 140 -1.70 -8.44 9.20
C PHE A 140 -2.33 -8.28 7.82
N LEU A 141 -1.68 -8.81 6.78
CA LEU A 141 -2.11 -8.65 5.39
C LEU A 141 -3.48 -9.30 5.08
N PRO A 142 -3.89 -10.41 5.72
CA PRO A 142 -5.23 -10.97 5.52
C PRO A 142 -6.37 -10.11 6.07
N MET A 143 -6.10 -9.20 7.01
CA MET A 143 -7.11 -8.29 7.57
C MET A 143 -7.45 -7.12 6.63
N MET A 144 -6.66 -6.93 5.56
CA MET A 144 -6.81 -5.80 4.65
C MET A 144 -7.81 -6.09 3.54
N GLU A 145 -8.73 -5.15 3.32
CA GLU A 145 -9.60 -5.16 2.15
C GLU A 145 -8.90 -4.48 0.97
N THR A 146 -8.76 -5.19 -0.15
CA THR A 146 -8.15 -4.61 -1.36
C THR A 146 -9.20 -3.84 -2.16
N VAL A 147 -9.15 -2.51 -2.07
CA VAL A 147 -10.16 -1.61 -2.66
C VAL A 147 -9.98 -1.42 -4.17
N TYR A 148 -8.76 -1.18 -4.62
CA TYR A 148 -8.44 -0.98 -6.03
C TYR A 148 -7.15 -1.72 -6.37
N TYR A 149 -7.16 -2.49 -7.45
CA TYR A 149 -6.01 -3.33 -7.81
C TYR A 149 -5.91 -3.51 -9.32
N ILE A 150 -4.68 -3.42 -9.82
CA ILE A 150 -4.33 -3.71 -11.21
C ILE A 150 -3.00 -4.46 -11.21
N HIS A 151 -2.98 -5.65 -11.81
CA HIS A 151 -1.75 -6.38 -12.10
C HIS A 151 -1.77 -6.89 -13.54
N ASN A 152 -0.76 -6.53 -14.31
CA ASN A 152 -0.66 -6.88 -15.72
C ASN A 152 0.24 -8.11 -15.92
N PHE A 153 -0.33 -9.17 -16.46
CA PHE A 153 0.36 -10.35 -16.92
C PHE A 153 0.82 -10.13 -18.37
N LYS A 154 2.13 -10.29 -18.60
CA LYS A 154 2.75 -10.18 -19.93
C LYS A 154 2.80 -11.54 -20.63
N GLY A 155 3.06 -11.53 -21.94
CA GLY A 155 3.26 -12.74 -22.75
C GLY A 155 2.10 -13.02 -23.70
N ARG A 156 2.17 -14.16 -24.39
CA ARG A 156 1.21 -14.57 -25.45
C ARG A 156 -0.24 -14.57 -24.95
N ASN A 157 -0.45 -15.09 -23.73
CA ASN A 157 -1.77 -15.16 -23.09
C ASN A 157 -1.95 -14.04 -22.05
N GLY A 158 -1.32 -12.88 -22.25
CA GLY A 158 -1.37 -11.77 -21.31
C GLY A 158 -2.79 -11.30 -20.95
N GLY A 159 -2.88 -10.61 -19.83
CA GLY A 159 -4.14 -10.13 -19.27
C GLY A 159 -3.93 -9.25 -18.06
N THR A 160 -5.00 -8.84 -17.42
CA THR A 160 -4.98 -7.95 -16.26
C THR A 160 -5.85 -8.55 -15.16
N LEU A 161 -5.26 -8.83 -14.00
CA LEU A 161 -6.03 -9.04 -12.78
C LEU A 161 -6.45 -7.67 -12.26
N PHE A 162 -7.75 -7.48 -12.10
CA PHE A 162 -8.36 -6.20 -11.78
C PHE A 162 -9.34 -6.35 -10.62
N ARG A 163 -9.38 -5.33 -9.76
CA ARG A 163 -10.48 -5.14 -8.80
C ARG A 163 -10.80 -3.67 -8.62
N CYS A 164 -12.10 -3.38 -8.55
CA CYS A 164 -12.65 -2.14 -8.02
C CYS A 164 -13.76 -2.50 -7.04
N TYR A 165 -13.50 -2.36 -5.75
CA TYR A 165 -14.47 -2.61 -4.67
C TYR A 165 -15.70 -1.71 -4.83
N PRO A 166 -16.92 -2.19 -4.50
CA PRO A 166 -17.26 -3.51 -3.94
C PRO A 166 -17.34 -4.65 -4.96
N GLY A 167 -16.93 -4.41 -6.21
CA GLY A 167 -16.93 -5.42 -7.26
C GLY A 167 -15.97 -6.59 -6.99
N PRO A 168 -16.23 -7.74 -7.66
CA PRO A 168 -15.39 -8.93 -7.56
C PRO A 168 -14.05 -8.74 -8.26
N TRP A 169 -13.15 -9.69 -8.03
CA TRP A 169 -11.90 -9.83 -8.78
C TRP A 169 -12.21 -10.31 -10.19
N LYS A 170 -11.59 -9.69 -11.18
CA LYS A 170 -11.77 -10.02 -12.60
C LYS A 170 -10.43 -10.26 -13.27
N VAL A 171 -10.36 -11.26 -14.13
CA VAL A 171 -9.25 -11.43 -15.09
C VAL A 171 -9.72 -10.93 -16.44
N LEU A 172 -9.12 -9.84 -16.90
CA LEU A 172 -9.48 -9.17 -18.14
C LEU A 172 -8.43 -9.45 -19.23
N ARG A 173 -8.88 -9.65 -20.47
CA ARG A 173 -7.99 -9.70 -21.64
C ARG A 173 -8.34 -8.59 -22.62
N ARG A 174 -7.31 -7.91 -23.10
CA ARG A 174 -7.47 -6.88 -24.12
C ARG A 174 -7.65 -7.55 -25.49
N VAL A 175 -8.73 -7.23 -26.18
CA VAL A 175 -9.06 -7.75 -27.53
C VAL A 175 -9.04 -6.67 -28.61
N GLY A 176 -8.76 -5.42 -28.24
CA GLY A 176 -8.62 -4.31 -29.17
C GLY A 176 -8.28 -3.00 -28.48
N PRO A 177 -8.31 -1.86 -29.21
CA PRO A 177 -8.16 -0.54 -28.62
C PRO A 177 -9.27 -0.28 -27.59
N ARG A 178 -8.91 -0.11 -26.31
CA ARG A 178 -9.83 0.13 -25.19
C ARG A 178 -10.96 -0.92 -25.02
N LYS A 179 -10.82 -2.10 -25.64
CA LYS A 179 -11.79 -3.21 -25.53
C LYS A 179 -11.20 -4.34 -24.71
N TYR A 180 -11.93 -4.74 -23.68
CA TYR A 180 -11.57 -5.81 -22.77
C TYR A 180 -12.72 -6.81 -22.68
N VAL A 181 -12.37 -8.09 -22.57
CA VAL A 181 -13.31 -9.17 -22.23
C VAL A 181 -12.95 -9.70 -20.85
N CYS A 182 -13.98 -10.03 -20.06
CA CYS A 182 -13.80 -10.67 -18.76
C CYS A 182 -13.70 -12.18 -18.99
N LEU A 183 -12.55 -12.76 -18.64
CA LEU A 183 -12.29 -14.19 -18.80
C LEU A 183 -12.72 -14.99 -17.57
N HIS A 184 -12.59 -14.37 -16.39
CA HIS A 184 -12.88 -15.00 -15.11
C HIS A 184 -13.30 -13.95 -14.08
N GLU A 185 -14.17 -14.34 -13.16
CA GLU A 185 -14.65 -13.49 -12.08
C GLU A 185 -14.82 -14.31 -10.78
N GLN A 186 -14.36 -13.76 -9.65
CA GLN A 186 -14.54 -14.40 -8.35
C GLN A 186 -14.50 -13.40 -7.18
N ASN A 187 -15.06 -13.79 -6.03
CA ASN A 187 -15.16 -12.90 -4.86
C ASN A 187 -13.85 -12.76 -4.08
N SER A 188 -13.08 -13.84 -3.96
CA SER A 188 -11.78 -13.86 -3.29
C SER A 188 -10.64 -13.51 -4.25
N MET A 189 -9.55 -12.93 -3.74
CA MET A 189 -8.38 -12.64 -4.56
C MET A 189 -7.76 -13.96 -5.08
N PRO A 190 -7.65 -14.17 -6.41
CA PRO A 190 -6.91 -15.30 -6.94
C PRO A 190 -5.41 -15.09 -6.70
N SER A 191 -4.65 -16.18 -6.59
CA SER A 191 -3.20 -16.05 -6.54
C SER A 191 -2.64 -15.64 -7.90
N LEU A 192 -1.52 -14.91 -7.94
CA LEU A 192 -0.87 -14.57 -9.21
C LEU A 192 -0.48 -15.84 -10.01
N LYS A 193 -0.16 -16.94 -9.32
CA LYS A 193 0.16 -18.23 -9.92
C LYS A 193 -1.06 -18.86 -10.60
N GLU A 194 -2.20 -18.88 -9.92
CA GLU A 194 -3.48 -19.36 -10.46
C GLU A 194 -3.89 -18.57 -11.71
N VAL A 195 -3.79 -17.23 -11.67
CA VAL A 195 -4.10 -16.42 -12.85
C VAL A 195 -3.17 -16.73 -14.02
N ALA A 196 -1.86 -16.83 -13.76
CA ALA A 196 -0.85 -17.04 -14.81
C ALA A 196 -0.86 -18.45 -15.41
N LEU A 197 -1.11 -19.48 -14.60
CA LEU A 197 -0.95 -20.87 -15.01
C LEU A 197 -2.27 -21.57 -15.35
N GLU A 198 -3.39 -21.10 -14.81
CA GLU A 198 -4.68 -21.79 -14.94
C GLU A 198 -5.67 -20.92 -15.71
N ILE A 199 -5.93 -19.69 -15.26
CA ILE A 199 -7.00 -18.86 -15.83
C ILE A 199 -6.62 -18.33 -17.22
N LEU A 200 -5.48 -17.65 -17.35
CA LEU A 200 -5.07 -17.04 -18.61
C LEU A 200 -4.79 -18.07 -19.72
N PRO A 201 -4.12 -19.21 -19.46
CA PRO A 201 -3.87 -20.19 -20.51
C PRO A 201 -5.10 -20.97 -20.98
N SER A 202 -6.13 -21.09 -20.15
CA SER A 202 -7.35 -21.87 -20.45
C SER A 202 -8.42 -21.09 -21.23
N ALA A 203 -8.19 -19.81 -21.47
CA ALA A 203 -9.16 -18.86 -22.03
C ALA A 203 -8.80 -18.39 -23.44
#